data_AF-A0A3D4QXG9-F1
#
_entry.id   AF-A0A3D4QXG9-F1
#
_cell.length_a   1.000
_cell.length_b   1.000
_cell.length_c   1.000
_cell.angle_alpha   90.00
_cell.angle_beta   90.00
_cell.angle_gamma   90.00
#
_symmetry.space_group_name_H-M   'P 1'
#
loop_
_entity.id
_entity.type
_entity.pdbx_description
1 polymer ?
#
loop_
_entity_poly.entity_id
_entity_poly.type
_entity_poly.pdbx_seq_one_letter_code
_entity_poly.pdbx_strand_id
1 'polypeptide(L)'
;AALAAHNAPFDLGFIREKGETFGYTINQPIIDTLSLSRELLGDLKRFKLNLVAEHLGIELKNHHRANDDAGAAGGILLKLFDILEKQGASNLDEINELLKKRTNLNSLQSFHAVILVKNYLGLKNLYRLVSKSHLDFFYRKPRIPKTLLAQYREGLIIGSGCEAGELYQGILNNQTKEEIDEIVNFYDYLEIQPIANNHHLIREGRISNEESLRQINQWIVSLGEKHNKKVAATGDVHFL
;
A
#
# COMPACT_ATOMS: atom_id res chain seq x y z
N ALA A 1 -4.84 23.02 -0.36
CA ALA A 1 -4.64 22.45 0.98
C ALA A 1 -4.50 20.94 0.85
N ALA A 2 -3.55 20.32 1.55
CA ALA A 2 -3.40 18.86 1.60
C ALA A 2 -4.23 18.28 2.76
N LEU A 3 -4.66 17.04 2.65
CA LEU A 3 -5.24 16.27 3.75
C LEU A 3 -4.15 15.46 4.43
N ALA A 4 -4.20 15.39 5.75
CA ALA A 4 -3.24 14.63 6.52
C ALA A 4 -3.94 13.68 7.48
N ALA A 5 -3.37 12.50 7.62
CA ALA A 5 -3.83 11.47 8.54
C ALA A 5 -2.63 10.67 9.04
N HIS A 6 -2.82 9.91 10.12
CA HIS A 6 -1.79 9.06 10.68
C HIS A 6 -2.13 7.61 10.38
N ASN A 7 -1.46 7.02 9.38
CA ASN A 7 -1.90 5.85 8.64
C ASN A 7 -3.03 6.16 7.65
N ALA A 8 -2.80 7.16 6.79
CA ALA A 8 -3.80 7.70 5.86
C ALA A 8 -4.63 6.67 5.07
N PRO A 9 -4.07 5.54 4.57
CA PRO A 9 -4.88 4.54 3.86
C PRO A 9 -6.05 3.98 4.68
N PHE A 10 -5.93 3.92 6.01
CA PHE A 10 -7.00 3.44 6.88
C PHE A 10 -8.15 4.46 6.92
N ASP A 11 -7.88 5.70 7.33
CA ASP A 11 -8.92 6.71 7.49
C ASP A 11 -9.55 7.12 6.17
N LEU A 12 -8.75 7.30 5.12
CA LEU A 12 -9.25 7.70 3.80
C LEU A 12 -10.17 6.66 3.19
N GLY A 13 -9.97 5.38 3.49
CA GLY A 13 -10.85 4.35 2.99
C GLY A 13 -12.30 4.53 3.46
N PHE A 14 -12.47 4.83 4.75
CA PHE A 14 -13.79 5.12 5.33
C PHE A 14 -14.36 6.47 4.87
N ILE A 15 -13.51 7.50 4.78
CA ILE A 15 -13.96 8.84 4.39
C ILE A 15 -14.39 8.84 2.91
N ARG A 16 -13.68 8.13 2.03
CA ARG A 16 -14.07 7.98 0.61
C ARG A 16 -15.40 7.24 0.48
N GLU A 17 -15.56 6.10 1.15
CA GLU A 17 -16.81 5.33 1.12
C GLU A 17 -18.02 6.18 1.55
N LYS A 18 -17.91 6.90 2.68
CA LYS A 18 -18.99 7.80 3.13
C LYS A 18 -19.12 9.04 2.26
N GLY A 19 -18.02 9.62 1.81
CA GLY A 19 -17.99 10.78 0.93
C GLY A 19 -18.81 10.54 -0.34
N GLU A 20 -18.65 9.38 -0.97
CA GLU A 20 -19.43 9.00 -2.16
C GLU A 20 -20.93 9.01 -1.89
N THR A 21 -21.39 8.53 -0.73
CA THR A 21 -22.82 8.55 -0.37
C THR A 21 -23.40 9.97 -0.23
N PHE A 22 -22.54 10.96 0.00
CA PHE A 22 -22.92 12.37 0.11
C PHE A 22 -22.52 13.21 -1.12
N GLY A 23 -21.99 12.58 -2.18
CA GLY A 23 -21.53 13.29 -3.38
C GLY A 23 -20.23 14.08 -3.18
N TYR A 24 -19.42 13.74 -2.17
CA TYR A 24 -18.12 14.35 -1.91
C TYR A 24 -16.98 13.46 -2.38
N THR A 25 -16.05 14.05 -3.14
CA THR A 25 -14.84 13.38 -3.61
C THR A 25 -13.61 14.06 -3.03
N ILE A 26 -12.67 13.27 -2.52
CA ILE A 26 -11.38 13.76 -2.02
C ILE A 26 -10.41 13.86 -3.19
N ASN A 27 -10.06 15.09 -3.58
CA ASN A 27 -9.10 15.39 -4.66
C ASN A 27 -7.81 16.05 -4.14
N GLN A 28 -7.75 16.32 -2.84
CA GLN A 28 -6.60 16.96 -2.20
C GLN A 28 -5.41 16.00 -2.13
N PRO A 29 -4.16 16.49 -2.24
CA PRO A 29 -2.98 15.70 -1.94
C PRO A 29 -3.06 15.11 -0.53
N ILE A 30 -2.65 13.86 -0.39
CA ILE A 30 -2.65 13.14 0.89
C ILE A 30 -1.24 13.12 1.46
N ILE A 31 -1.11 13.42 2.74
CA ILE A 31 0.14 13.30 3.49
C ILE A 31 -0.06 12.34 4.65
N ASP A 32 0.64 11.20 4.60
CA ASP A 32 0.65 10.24 5.69
C ASP A 32 1.75 10.57 6.71
N THR A 33 1.32 11.07 7.87
CA THR A 33 2.22 11.41 8.97
C THR A 33 2.92 10.19 9.55
N LEU A 34 2.35 8.99 9.43
CA LEU A 34 3.00 7.75 9.87
C LEU A 34 4.23 7.46 9.02
N SER A 35 4.05 7.46 7.70
CA SER A 35 5.14 7.23 6.74
C SER A 35 6.23 8.30 6.85
N LEU A 36 5.85 9.58 6.92
CA LEU A 36 6.82 10.67 7.13
C LEU A 36 7.58 10.53 8.46
N SER A 37 6.89 10.16 9.54
CA SER A 37 7.53 9.98 10.85
C SER A 37 8.59 8.86 10.80
N ARG A 38 8.31 7.76 10.09
CA ARG A 38 9.27 6.66 9.93
C ARG A 38 10.56 7.07 9.23
N GLU A 39 10.46 7.98 8.27
CA GLU A 39 11.60 8.46 7.49
C GLU A 39 12.38 9.57 8.20
N LEU A 40 11.70 10.40 9.00
CA LEU A 40 12.30 11.58 9.63
C LEU A 40 12.74 11.35 11.08
N LEU A 41 12.09 10.45 11.81
CA LEU A 41 12.32 10.22 13.25
C LEU A 41 13.04 8.88 13.47
N GLY A 42 14.30 8.80 13.04
CA GLY A 42 15.11 7.57 13.07
C GLY A 42 15.35 7.00 14.47
N ASP A 43 15.22 7.80 15.53
CA ASP A 43 15.43 7.38 16.92
C ASP A 43 14.22 6.63 17.51
N LEU A 44 13.06 6.71 16.85
CA LEU A 44 11.83 6.12 17.33
C LEU A 44 11.71 4.65 16.89
N LYS A 45 11.49 3.74 17.85
CA LYS A 45 11.29 2.30 17.53
C LYS A 45 9.86 1.96 17.11
N ARG A 46 8.88 2.78 17.49
CA ARG A 46 7.45 2.53 17.29
C ARG A 46 6.76 3.84 16.92
N PHE A 47 5.99 3.81 15.85
CA PHE A 47 5.39 5.00 15.26
C PHE A 47 3.87 5.03 15.45
N LYS A 48 3.36 4.66 16.63
CA LYS A 48 1.92 4.86 16.91
C LYS A 48 1.67 6.35 17.13
N LEU A 49 0.48 6.85 16.78
CA LEU A 49 0.11 8.26 16.88
C LEU A 49 0.52 8.87 18.22
N ASN A 50 0.17 8.21 19.32
CA ASN A 50 0.46 8.66 20.67
C ASN A 50 1.96 8.76 20.98
N LEU A 51 2.75 7.79 20.52
CA LEU A 51 4.20 7.76 20.73
C LEU A 51 4.92 8.81 19.90
N VAL A 52 4.45 9.05 18.67
CA VAL A 52 4.99 10.10 17.81
C VAL A 52 4.64 11.48 18.36
N ALA A 53 3.39 11.68 18.79
CA ALA A 53 2.96 12.92 19.43
C ALA A 53 3.79 13.22 20.70
N GLU A 54 3.96 12.23 21.58
CA GLU A 54 4.78 12.35 22.79
C GLU A 54 6.23 12.71 22.45
N HIS A 55 6.84 12.03 21.47
CA HIS A 55 8.21 12.31 21.04
C HIS A 55 8.39 13.73 20.50
N LEU A 56 7.38 14.27 19.82
CA LEU A 56 7.41 15.63 19.26
C LEU A 56 6.89 16.70 20.24
N GLY A 57 6.55 16.32 21.48
CA GLY A 57 6.06 17.23 22.51
C GLY A 57 4.65 17.78 22.23
N ILE A 58 3.79 17.00 21.58
CA ILE A 58 2.41 17.37 21.23
C ILE A 58 1.45 16.78 22.27
N GLU A 59 0.67 17.63 22.93
CA GLU A 59 -0.33 17.19 23.90
C GLU A 59 -1.53 16.52 23.21
N LEU A 60 -1.78 15.25 23.54
CA LEU A 60 -3.03 14.55 23.23
C LEU A 60 -4.03 14.78 24.35
N LYS A 61 -4.97 15.71 24.14
CA LYS A 61 -6.06 15.96 25.09
C LYS A 61 -7.15 14.90 24.86
N ASN A 62 -7.30 13.99 25.83
CA ASN A 62 -8.28 12.91 25.90
C ASN A 62 -8.25 11.91 24.73
N HIS A 63 -7.79 10.70 25.04
CA HIS A 63 -7.93 9.54 24.17
C HIS A 63 -9.42 9.25 23.92
N HIS A 64 -9.77 8.88 22.68
CA HIS A 64 -11.04 8.28 22.20
C HIS A 64 -11.97 9.12 21.30
N ARG A 65 -11.63 10.35 20.86
CA ARG A 65 -12.41 11.05 19.82
C ARG A 65 -11.59 11.29 18.55
N ALA A 66 -12.22 11.03 17.41
CA ALA A 66 -11.61 11.20 16.08
C ALA A 66 -11.08 12.63 15.83
N ASN A 67 -11.69 13.66 16.43
CA ASN A 67 -11.21 15.04 16.34
C ASN A 67 -9.86 15.25 17.03
N ASP A 68 -9.65 14.61 18.18
CA ASP A 68 -8.41 14.77 18.95
C ASP A 68 -7.25 14.07 18.23
N ASP A 69 -7.50 12.90 17.65
CA ASP A 69 -6.54 12.18 16.82
C ASP A 69 -6.20 12.96 15.54
N ALA A 70 -7.18 13.55 14.88
CA ALA A 70 -6.97 14.42 13.71
C ALA A 70 -6.16 15.68 14.07
N GLY A 71 -6.46 16.30 15.22
CA GLY A 71 -5.70 17.43 15.76
C GLY A 71 -4.24 17.07 16.04
N ALA A 72 -4.00 15.89 16.64
CA ALA A 72 -2.65 15.39 16.89
C ALA A 72 -1.90 15.08 15.60
N ALA A 73 -2.55 14.45 14.60
CA ALA A 73 -1.95 14.23 13.28
C ALA A 73 -1.56 15.56 12.61
N GLY A 74 -2.41 16.59 12.70
CA GLY A 74 -2.10 17.94 12.25
C GLY A 74 -0.89 18.56 12.96
N GLY A 75 -0.83 18.45 14.29
CA GLY A 75 0.32 18.91 15.08
C GLY A 75 1.62 18.19 14.71
N ILE A 76 1.55 16.87 14.52
CA ILE A 76 2.69 16.05 14.09
C ILE A 76 3.17 16.55 12.73
N LEU A 77 2.26 16.74 11.78
CA LEU A 77 2.61 17.21 10.44
C LEU A 77 3.37 18.53 10.48
N LEU A 78 2.93 19.51 11.27
CA LEU A 78 3.60 20.80 11.39
C LEU A 78 5.05 20.62 11.89
N LYS A 79 5.26 19.77 12.90
CA LYS A 79 6.61 19.47 13.40
C LYS A 79 7.47 18.74 12.38
N LEU A 80 6.88 17.85 11.58
CA LEU A 80 7.61 17.19 10.49
C LEU A 80 7.97 18.17 9.37
N PHE A 81 7.11 19.14 9.06
CA PHE A 81 7.42 20.21 8.13
C PHE A 81 8.57 21.10 8.63
N ASP A 82 8.61 21.46 9.91
CA ASP A 82 9.75 22.18 10.49
C ASP A 82 11.08 21.42 10.29
N ILE A 83 11.05 20.09 10.38
CA ILE A 83 12.22 19.23 10.15
C ILE A 83 12.59 19.21 8.66
N LEU A 84 11.62 19.07 7.76
CA LEU A 84 11.83 19.04 6.31
C LEU A 84 12.37 20.38 5.79
N GLU A 85 11.84 21.51 6.28
CA GLU A 85 12.29 22.84 5.92
C GLU A 85 13.76 23.05 6.33
N LYS A 86 14.14 22.62 7.54
CA LYS A 86 15.55 22.62 8.00
C LYS A 86 16.47 21.73 7.16
N GLN A 87 15.91 20.76 6.43
CA GLN A 87 16.65 19.90 5.51
C GLN A 87 16.57 20.37 4.05
N GLY A 88 15.97 21.54 3.81
CA GLY A 88 15.92 22.19 2.50
C GLY A 88 14.75 21.76 1.60
N ALA A 89 13.67 21.20 2.16
CA ALA A 89 12.46 20.87 1.41
C ALA A 89 11.29 21.79 1.81
N SER A 90 10.74 22.51 0.84
CA SER A 90 9.70 23.54 1.00
C SER A 90 8.40 23.22 0.24
N ASN A 91 8.41 22.21 -0.63
CA ASN A 91 7.24 21.75 -1.38
C ASN A 91 7.21 20.21 -1.49
N LEU A 92 6.08 19.66 -1.94
CA LEU A 92 5.87 18.21 -2.01
C LEU A 92 6.86 17.49 -2.93
N ASP A 93 7.29 18.12 -4.03
CA ASP A 93 8.25 17.53 -4.96
C ASP A 93 9.64 17.41 -4.33
N GLU A 94 10.08 18.46 -3.63
CA GLU A 94 11.33 18.46 -2.86
C GLU A 94 11.30 17.45 -1.72
N ILE A 95 10.17 17.33 -1.02
CA ILE A 95 9.96 16.30 0.00
C ILE A 95 10.11 14.91 -0.63
N ASN A 96 9.46 14.67 -1.77
CA ASN A 96 9.57 13.38 -2.48
C ASN A 96 11.02 13.06 -2.89
N GLU A 97 11.77 14.04 -3.42
CA GLU A 97 13.17 13.85 -3.78
C GLU A 97 14.08 13.61 -2.57
N LEU A 98 13.85 14.32 -1.47
CA LEU A 98 14.57 14.13 -0.21
C LEU A 98 14.31 12.74 0.36
N LEU A 99 13.05 12.32 0.38
CA LEU A 99 12.65 11.02 0.88
C LEU A 99 13.13 9.89 -0.04
N LYS A 100 13.13 10.04 -1.37
CA LYS A 100 13.69 9.02 -2.28
C LYS A 100 15.13 8.63 -1.93
N LYS A 101 15.94 9.60 -1.45
CA LYS A 101 17.33 9.36 -1.01
C LYS A 101 17.43 8.68 0.36
N ARG A 102 16.41 8.84 1.20
CA ARG A 102 16.35 8.30 2.58
C ARG A 102 15.50 7.05 2.73
N THR A 103 14.63 6.78 1.75
CA THR A 103 13.54 5.80 1.87
C THR A 103 14.12 4.50 2.32
N ASN A 104 13.85 4.15 3.57
CA ASN A 104 14.23 2.86 4.06
C ASN A 104 13.37 1.84 3.31
N LEU A 105 13.94 1.10 2.36
CA LEU A 105 13.19 0.05 1.65
C LEU A 105 12.54 -0.96 2.62
N ASN A 106 13.01 -1.02 3.89
CA ASN A 106 12.43 -1.82 4.96
C ASN A 106 11.13 -1.24 5.56
N SER A 107 10.87 0.06 5.45
CA SER A 107 9.65 0.71 5.95
C SER A 107 8.47 0.59 4.96
N LEU A 108 8.78 0.39 3.68
CA LEU A 108 7.79 0.25 2.61
C LEU A 108 6.92 -1.00 2.75
N GLN A 109 5.64 -0.86 2.44
CA GLN A 109 4.70 -1.97 2.40
C GLN A 109 5.10 -2.95 1.29
N SER A 110 5.12 -4.24 1.62
CA SER A 110 5.40 -5.31 0.67
C SER A 110 4.11 -6.05 0.34
N PHE A 111 3.87 -6.28 -0.95
CA PHE A 111 2.72 -7.04 -1.46
C PHE A 111 3.18 -8.38 -2.04
N HIS A 112 2.24 -9.31 -2.16
CA HIS A 112 2.45 -10.55 -2.90
C HIS A 112 2.19 -10.33 -4.40
N ALA A 113 2.92 -11.06 -5.23
CA ALA A 113 2.71 -11.12 -6.68
C ALA A 113 3.17 -12.49 -7.16
N VAL A 114 2.55 -13.01 -8.22
CA VAL A 114 2.95 -14.28 -8.84
C VAL A 114 3.85 -13.98 -10.02
N ILE A 115 4.98 -14.68 -10.13
CA ILE A 115 5.92 -14.55 -11.25
C ILE A 115 6.00 -15.90 -11.96
N LEU A 116 5.52 -15.95 -13.20
CA LEU A 116 5.63 -17.12 -14.07
C LEU A 116 6.74 -16.89 -15.10
N VAL A 117 7.52 -17.94 -15.35
CA VAL A 117 8.61 -17.89 -16.34
C VAL A 117 8.08 -18.32 -17.71
N LYS A 118 8.17 -17.43 -18.71
CA LYS A 118 7.71 -17.69 -20.08
C LYS A 118 8.76 -18.43 -20.91
N ASN A 119 10.04 -18.19 -20.68
CA ASN A 119 11.14 -18.72 -21.48
C ASN A 119 12.47 -18.76 -20.71
N TYR A 120 13.54 -19.25 -21.35
CA TYR A 120 14.86 -19.38 -20.73
C TYR A 120 15.47 -18.05 -20.26
N LEU A 121 15.23 -16.94 -20.98
CA LEU A 121 15.67 -15.61 -20.54
C LEU A 121 14.95 -15.21 -19.24
N GLY A 122 13.63 -15.46 -19.18
CA GLY A 122 12.83 -15.29 -17.97
C GLY A 122 13.37 -16.10 -16.79
N LEU A 123 13.78 -17.35 -17.02
CA LEU A 123 14.37 -18.18 -15.97
C LEU A 123 15.64 -17.55 -15.39
N LYS A 124 16.54 -17.08 -16.27
CA LYS A 124 17.77 -16.38 -15.86
C LYS A 124 17.45 -15.09 -15.10
N ASN A 125 16.44 -14.35 -15.54
CA ASN A 125 15.98 -13.13 -14.87
C ASN A 125 15.37 -13.44 -13.50
N LEU A 126 14.58 -14.51 -13.36
CA LEU A 126 14.06 -14.95 -12.08
C LEU A 126 15.20 -15.30 -11.11
N TYR A 127 16.24 -16.02 -11.54
CA TYR A 127 17.41 -16.30 -10.70
C TYR A 127 18.13 -15.05 -10.22
N ARG A 128 18.26 -14.03 -11.09
CA ARG A 128 18.82 -12.73 -10.70
C ARG A 128 17.95 -12.03 -9.66
N LEU A 129 16.64 -12.00 -9.87
CA LEU A 129 15.67 -11.40 -8.95
C LEU A 129 15.70 -12.08 -7.58
N VAL A 130 15.71 -13.42 -7.55
CA VAL A 130 15.81 -14.21 -6.31
C VAL A 130 17.16 -13.95 -5.61
N SER A 131 18.27 -13.90 -6.35
CA SER A 131 19.58 -13.60 -5.76
C SER A 131 19.61 -12.21 -5.13
N LYS A 132 19.14 -11.20 -5.86
CA LYS A 132 19.09 -9.81 -5.35
C LYS A 132 18.12 -9.64 -4.18
N SER A 133 16.99 -10.34 -4.18
CA SER A 133 16.04 -10.27 -3.06
C SER A 133 16.61 -10.81 -1.75
N HIS A 134 17.55 -11.77 -1.83
CA HIS A 134 18.21 -12.37 -0.67
C HIS A 134 19.50 -11.66 -0.26
N LEU A 135 20.23 -11.05 -1.21
CA LEU A 135 21.52 -10.42 -0.95
C LEU A 135 21.40 -8.91 -0.69
N ASP A 136 20.66 -8.21 -1.56
CA ASP A 136 20.64 -6.74 -1.60
C ASP A 136 19.41 -6.17 -0.87
N PHE A 137 18.28 -6.88 -0.95
CA PHE A 137 16.96 -6.38 -0.51
C PHE A 137 16.31 -7.24 0.59
N PHE A 138 17.10 -8.06 1.29
CA PHE A 138 16.63 -8.86 2.39
C PHE A 138 16.36 -8.01 3.63
N TYR A 139 15.26 -8.30 4.32
CA TYR A 139 14.96 -7.71 5.62
C TYR A 139 14.47 -8.78 6.60
N ARG A 140 13.16 -8.91 6.79
CA ARG A 140 12.54 -10.05 7.48
C ARG A 140 12.22 -11.19 6.54
N LYS A 141 11.90 -10.84 5.30
CA LYS A 141 11.69 -11.74 4.16
C LYS A 141 12.40 -11.15 2.93
N PRO A 142 12.83 -12.00 1.98
CA PRO A 142 13.34 -11.53 0.69
C PRO A 142 12.27 -10.69 -0.02
N ARG A 143 12.67 -9.55 -0.59
CA ARG A 143 11.75 -8.63 -1.28
C ARG A 143 12.33 -8.18 -2.61
N ILE A 144 11.46 -7.86 -3.57
CA ILE A 144 11.84 -7.40 -4.89
C ILE A 144 11.21 -6.02 -5.10
N PRO A 145 12.01 -4.94 -5.20
CA PRO A 145 11.49 -3.63 -5.57
C PRO A 145 10.83 -3.69 -6.96
N LYS A 146 9.70 -3.00 -7.15
CA LYS A 146 9.01 -2.94 -8.46
C LYS A 146 9.91 -2.43 -9.58
N THR A 147 10.79 -1.48 -9.29
CA THR A 147 11.78 -0.95 -10.25
C THR A 147 12.77 -2.04 -10.70
N LEU A 148 13.22 -2.88 -9.78
CA LEU A 148 14.08 -4.03 -10.08
C LEU A 148 13.32 -5.09 -10.88
N LEU A 149 12.07 -5.38 -10.51
CA LEU A 149 11.22 -6.30 -11.26
C LEU A 149 11.01 -5.81 -12.71
N ALA A 150 10.76 -4.51 -12.90
CA ALA A 150 10.63 -3.90 -14.22
C ALA A 150 11.91 -4.06 -15.06
N GLN A 151 13.09 -3.87 -14.45
CA GLN A 151 14.38 -4.05 -15.11
C GLN A 151 14.59 -5.48 -15.63
N TYR A 152 14.12 -6.49 -14.90
CA TYR A 152 14.28 -7.91 -15.26
C TYR A 152 12.96 -8.55 -15.73
N ARG A 153 11.98 -7.75 -16.17
CA ARG A 153 10.64 -8.23 -16.53
C ARG A 153 10.62 -9.10 -17.78
N GLU A 154 11.58 -8.93 -18.68
CA GLU A 154 11.61 -9.65 -19.94
C GLU A 154 11.63 -11.18 -19.71
N GLY A 155 10.72 -11.89 -20.39
CA GLY A 155 10.56 -13.33 -20.25
C GLY A 155 9.76 -13.77 -19.01
N LEU A 156 9.23 -12.84 -18.22
CA LEU A 156 8.34 -13.12 -17.08
C LEU A 156 6.89 -12.74 -17.40
N ILE A 157 5.95 -13.35 -16.69
CA ILE A 157 4.53 -13.00 -16.66
C ILE A 157 4.18 -12.74 -15.20
N ILE A 158 3.64 -11.56 -14.90
CA ILE A 158 3.38 -11.08 -13.54
C ILE A 158 1.87 -11.08 -13.25
N GLY A 159 1.45 -11.86 -12.25
CA GLY A 159 0.09 -11.95 -11.75
C GLY A 159 -0.15 -11.13 -10.50
N SER A 160 -1.38 -10.64 -10.31
CA SER A 160 -1.77 -9.79 -9.17
C SER A 160 -1.72 -10.50 -7.81
N GLY A 161 -1.70 -11.84 -7.78
CA GLY A 161 -1.58 -12.64 -6.56
C GLY A 161 -2.86 -12.74 -5.72
N CYS A 162 -2.68 -13.10 -4.45
CA CYS A 162 -3.72 -13.41 -3.47
C CYS A 162 -4.28 -12.16 -2.77
N GLU A 163 -4.95 -12.34 -1.62
CA GLU A 163 -5.49 -11.25 -0.82
C GLU A 163 -4.42 -10.30 -0.29
N ALA A 164 -3.20 -10.80 -0.07
CA ALA A 164 -2.03 -9.99 0.28
C ALA A 164 -1.37 -9.31 -0.93
N GLY A 165 -1.93 -9.49 -2.14
CA GLY A 165 -1.55 -8.81 -3.35
C GLY A 165 -1.94 -7.34 -3.35
N GLU A 166 -1.24 -6.53 -4.14
CA GLU A 166 -1.41 -5.08 -4.15
C GLU A 166 -2.81 -4.66 -4.63
N LEU A 167 -3.32 -5.31 -5.68
CA LEU A 167 -4.65 -5.01 -6.21
C LEU A 167 -5.74 -5.30 -5.17
N TYR A 168 -5.67 -6.46 -4.51
CA TYR A 168 -6.66 -6.85 -3.52
C TYR A 168 -6.60 -5.94 -2.29
N GLN A 169 -5.40 -5.62 -1.79
CA GLN A 169 -5.25 -4.65 -0.69
C GLN A 169 -5.70 -3.24 -1.10
N GLY A 170 -5.48 -2.83 -2.35
CA GLY A 170 -5.97 -1.55 -2.88
C GLY A 170 -7.49 -1.46 -2.85
N ILE A 171 -8.16 -2.53 -3.25
CA ILE A 171 -9.62 -2.67 -3.17
C ILE A 171 -10.09 -2.60 -1.72
N LEU A 172 -9.47 -3.34 -0.79
CA LEU A 172 -9.85 -3.32 0.63
C LEU A 172 -9.64 -1.96 1.31
N ASN A 173 -8.66 -1.18 0.85
CA ASN A 173 -8.36 0.14 1.40
C ASN A 173 -9.11 1.26 0.68
N ASN A 174 -10.08 0.94 -0.18
CA ASN A 174 -10.86 1.89 -0.99
C ASN A 174 -9.95 2.92 -1.70
N GLN A 175 -8.91 2.42 -2.38
CA GLN A 175 -8.09 3.24 -3.25
C GLN A 175 -8.92 3.86 -4.38
N THR A 176 -8.47 5.00 -4.92
CA THR A 176 -9.20 5.68 -6.00
C THR A 176 -9.18 4.84 -7.27
N LYS A 177 -10.08 5.16 -8.21
CA LYS A 177 -10.14 4.46 -9.50
C LYS A 177 -8.83 4.60 -10.26
N GLU A 178 -8.18 5.76 -10.17
CA GLU A 178 -6.90 6.06 -10.81
C GLU A 178 -5.78 5.21 -10.19
N GLU A 179 -5.71 5.13 -8.86
CA GLU A 179 -4.75 4.28 -8.13
C GLU A 179 -4.92 2.80 -8.52
N ILE A 180 -6.17 2.31 -8.58
CA ILE A 180 -6.48 0.93 -8.99
C ILE A 180 -6.09 0.69 -10.46
N ASP A 181 -6.38 1.64 -11.34
CA ASP A 181 -6.05 1.53 -12.77
C ASP A 181 -4.51 1.46 -12.97
N GLU A 182 -3.73 2.24 -12.22
CA GLU A 182 -2.26 2.15 -12.23
C GLU A 182 -1.75 0.77 -11.77
N ILE A 183 -2.35 0.24 -10.69
CA ILE A 183 -2.01 -1.09 -10.17
C ILE A 183 -2.32 -2.17 -11.20
N VAL A 184 -3.52 -2.17 -11.79
CA VAL A 184 -3.94 -3.15 -12.82
C VAL A 184 -3.00 -3.12 -14.03
N ASN A 185 -2.57 -1.94 -14.46
CA ASN A 185 -1.68 -1.78 -15.60
C ASN A 185 -0.30 -2.42 -15.40
N PHE A 186 0.18 -2.52 -14.15
CA PHE A 186 1.45 -3.15 -13.82
C PHE A 186 1.46 -4.68 -14.02
N TYR A 187 0.31 -5.35 -13.91
CA TYR A 187 0.20 -6.80 -14.01
C TYR A 187 -0.12 -7.26 -15.44
N ASP A 188 0.35 -8.45 -15.82
CA ASP A 188 0.06 -9.05 -17.13
C ASP A 188 -1.30 -9.77 -17.12
N TYR A 189 -1.69 -10.31 -15.96
CA TYR A 189 -2.99 -10.90 -15.72
C TYR A 189 -3.42 -10.67 -14.27
N LEU A 190 -4.72 -10.73 -14.03
CA LEU A 190 -5.32 -10.58 -12.70
C LEU A 190 -5.73 -11.95 -12.16
N GLU A 191 -5.75 -12.09 -10.84
CA GLU A 191 -6.09 -13.32 -10.16
C GLU A 191 -7.32 -13.14 -9.27
N ILE A 192 -8.18 -14.15 -9.29
CA ILE A 192 -9.28 -14.34 -8.34
C ILE A 192 -9.14 -15.71 -7.70
N GLN A 193 -9.58 -15.83 -6.46
CA GLN A 193 -9.49 -17.08 -5.69
C GLN A 193 -10.86 -17.50 -5.15
N PRO A 194 -11.06 -18.78 -4.80
CA PRO A 194 -12.25 -19.21 -4.07
C PRO A 194 -12.46 -18.35 -2.82
N ILE A 195 -13.70 -17.92 -2.57
CA ILE A 195 -14.01 -17.05 -1.42
C ILE A 195 -13.58 -17.66 -0.08
N ALA A 196 -13.56 -18.99 0.00
CA ALA A 196 -13.12 -19.74 1.18
C ALA A 196 -11.69 -19.39 1.62
N ASN A 197 -10.79 -19.09 0.69
CA ASN A 197 -9.42 -18.66 0.99
C ASN A 197 -9.42 -17.37 1.83
N ASN A 198 -10.42 -16.51 1.61
CA ASN A 198 -10.54 -15.18 2.18
C ASN A 198 -11.52 -15.09 3.36
N HIS A 199 -12.07 -16.22 3.85
CA HIS A 199 -12.98 -16.22 5.01
C HIS A 199 -12.33 -15.67 6.29
N HIS A 200 -11.00 -15.70 6.40
CA HIS A 200 -10.30 -15.08 7.52
C HIS A 200 -10.53 -13.56 7.61
N LEU A 201 -10.70 -12.87 6.48
CA LEU A 201 -10.99 -11.42 6.44
C LEU A 201 -12.34 -11.08 7.09
N ILE A 202 -13.31 -11.99 7.01
CA ILE A 202 -14.60 -11.84 7.69
C ILE A 202 -14.42 -12.01 9.20
N ARG A 203 -13.66 -13.02 9.63
CA ARG A 203 -13.37 -13.26 11.06
C ARG A 203 -12.61 -12.10 11.71
N GLU A 204 -11.77 -11.41 10.93
CA GLU A 204 -11.02 -10.23 11.36
C GLU A 204 -11.85 -8.94 11.32
N GLY A 205 -13.09 -8.98 10.81
CA GLY A 205 -13.95 -7.81 10.69
C GLY A 205 -13.51 -6.82 9.60
N ARG A 206 -12.60 -7.22 8.70
CA ARG A 206 -12.18 -6.39 7.54
C ARG A 206 -13.23 -6.39 6.44
N ILE A 207 -14.05 -7.44 6.37
CA ILE A 207 -15.13 -7.61 5.40
C ILE A 207 -16.38 -8.07 6.16
N SER A 208 -17.55 -7.58 5.74
CA SER A 208 -18.81 -7.80 6.45
C SER A 208 -19.37 -9.21 6.30
N ASN A 209 -19.30 -9.81 5.10
CA ASN A 209 -19.90 -11.11 4.80
C ASN A 209 -19.31 -11.75 3.53
N GLU A 210 -19.75 -12.97 3.22
CA GLU A 210 -19.33 -13.69 2.01
C GLU A 210 -19.76 -13.00 0.71
N GLU A 211 -20.86 -12.25 0.71
CA GLU A 211 -21.31 -11.53 -0.48
C GLU A 211 -20.31 -10.43 -0.85
N SER A 212 -19.76 -9.71 0.12
CA SER A 212 -18.69 -8.75 -0.12
C SER A 212 -17.42 -9.40 -0.68
N LEU A 213 -17.09 -10.64 -0.28
CA LEU A 213 -15.99 -11.39 -0.92
C LEU A 213 -16.29 -11.70 -2.39
N ARG A 214 -17.53 -12.07 -2.72
CA ARG A 214 -17.96 -12.30 -4.10
C ARG A 214 -17.90 -11.02 -4.93
N GLN A 215 -18.32 -9.90 -4.36
CA GLN A 215 -18.26 -8.59 -4.98
C GLN A 215 -16.81 -8.19 -5.31
N ILE A 216 -15.85 -8.46 -4.43
CA ILE A 216 -14.43 -8.20 -4.74
C ILE A 216 -13.97 -9.01 -5.95
N ASN A 217 -14.29 -10.30 -6.02
CA ASN A 217 -13.96 -11.12 -7.18
C ASN A 217 -14.62 -10.61 -8.47
N GLN A 218 -15.91 -10.25 -8.41
CA GLN A 218 -16.63 -9.66 -9.54
C GLN A 218 -16.00 -8.33 -9.98
N TRP A 219 -15.56 -7.52 -9.02
CA TRP A 219 -14.89 -6.26 -9.33
C TRP A 219 -13.57 -6.50 -10.04
N ILE A 220 -12.73 -7.42 -9.56
CA ILE A 220 -11.48 -7.80 -10.24
C ILE A 220 -11.76 -8.32 -11.67
N VAL A 221 -12.83 -9.09 -11.87
CA VAL A 221 -13.26 -9.53 -13.20
C VAL A 221 -13.59 -8.34 -14.10
N SER A 222 -14.40 -7.40 -13.61
CA SER A 222 -14.76 -6.20 -14.37
C SER A 222 -13.56 -5.29 -14.68
N LEU A 223 -12.56 -5.24 -13.79
CA LEU A 223 -11.30 -4.54 -14.03
C LEU A 223 -10.51 -5.22 -15.14
N GLY A 224 -10.50 -6.56 -15.16
CA GLY A 224 -9.91 -7.34 -16.24
C GLY A 224 -10.53 -7.01 -17.60
N GLU A 225 -11.87 -6.97 -17.66
CA GLU A 225 -12.61 -6.59 -18.86
C GLU A 225 -12.31 -5.16 -19.30
N LYS A 226 -12.38 -4.19 -18.38
CA LYS A 226 -12.10 -2.76 -18.62
C LYS A 226 -10.70 -2.54 -19.21
N HIS A 227 -9.70 -3.24 -18.68
CA HIS A 227 -8.29 -3.05 -19.07
C HIS A 227 -7.79 -4.06 -20.11
N ASN A 228 -8.68 -4.89 -20.65
CA ASN A 228 -8.34 -5.97 -21.58
C ASN A 228 -7.22 -6.89 -21.02
N LYS A 229 -7.29 -7.20 -19.73
CA LYS A 229 -6.39 -8.12 -19.02
C LYS A 229 -7.08 -9.45 -18.82
N LYS A 230 -6.32 -10.54 -18.94
CA LYS A 230 -6.83 -11.88 -18.59
C LYS A 230 -7.06 -11.97 -17.08
N VAL A 231 -8.12 -12.65 -16.69
CA VAL A 231 -8.41 -12.96 -15.28
C VAL A 231 -8.33 -14.48 -15.10
N ALA A 232 -7.49 -14.93 -14.18
CA ALA A 232 -7.26 -16.33 -13.89
C ALA A 232 -7.86 -16.69 -12.53
N ALA A 233 -8.63 -17.79 -12.48
CA ALA A 233 -9.04 -18.39 -11.22
C ALA A 233 -7.91 -19.27 -10.70
N THR A 234 -7.35 -18.94 -9.53
CA THR A 234 -6.22 -19.66 -8.92
C THR A 234 -6.61 -20.20 -7.53
N GLY A 235 -6.01 -21.32 -7.13
CA GLY A 235 -6.39 -22.02 -5.89
C GLY A 235 -5.58 -21.64 -4.66
N ASP A 236 -4.38 -21.06 -4.83
CA ASP A 236 -3.40 -20.81 -3.76
C ASP A 236 -3.18 -22.04 -2.86
N VAL A 237 -2.92 -23.17 -3.51
CA VAL A 237 -2.92 -24.49 -2.88
C VAL A 237 -1.68 -24.65 -2.00
N HIS A 238 -1.89 -24.99 -0.73
CA HIS A 238 -0.82 -25.23 0.26
C HIS A 238 -0.63 -26.73 0.58
N PHE A 239 -1.61 -27.58 0.31
CA PHE A 239 -1.61 -29.02 0.56
C PHE A 239 -2.50 -29.75 -0.44
N LEU A 240 -2.27 -31.06 -0.63
CA LEU A 240 -3.02 -31.95 -1.52
C LEU A 240 -4.30 -32.47 -0.86
#